data_AF-A0A956H5F3-F1
#
_entry.id   AF-A0A956H5F3-F1
#
_cell.length_a   1.000
_cell.length_b   1.000
_cell.length_c   1.000
_cell.angle_alpha   90.00
_cell.angle_beta   90.00
_cell.angle_gamma   90.00
#
_symmetry.space_group_name_H-M   'P 1'
#
loop_
_entity.id
_entity.type
_entity.pdbx_description
1 polymer ?
#
loop_
_entity_poly.entity_id
_entity_poly.type
_entity_poly.pdbx_seq_one_letter_code
_entity_poly.pdbx_strand_id
1 'polypeptide(L)'
;MMDPAAFTQAILREPAADFADGLTTVTWSSPPDFDGLQTQHRAYARVLETVGLRTTILPALAGHPDAYFVEDAALILPELVVITRPG
;
A
#
# COMPACT_ATOMS: atom_id res chain seq x y z
N MET A 1 -10.51 -10.63 -26.14
CA MET A 1 -10.97 -11.64 -25.16
C MET A 1 -10.35 -11.24 -23.83
N MET A 2 -11.14 -10.69 -22.90
CA MET A 2 -10.70 -10.33 -21.56
C MET A 2 -10.52 -11.61 -20.75
N ASP A 3 -9.39 -11.76 -20.05
CA ASP A 3 -9.22 -12.82 -19.06
C ASP A 3 -9.95 -12.39 -17.77
N PRO A 4 -11.04 -13.06 -17.34
CA PRO A 4 -11.72 -12.72 -16.10
C PRO A 4 -10.85 -12.88 -14.84
N ALA A 5 -9.67 -13.51 -14.94
CA ALA A 5 -8.68 -13.60 -13.86
C ALA A 5 -7.66 -12.45 -13.84
N ALA A 6 -7.66 -11.55 -14.83
CA ALA A 6 -6.72 -10.44 -14.86
C ALA A 6 -7.18 -9.28 -13.97
N PHE A 7 -6.36 -8.91 -12.99
CA PHE A 7 -6.58 -7.70 -12.21
C PHE A 7 -6.57 -6.46 -13.10
N THR A 8 -7.41 -5.47 -12.79
CA THR A 8 -7.50 -4.21 -13.55
C THR A 8 -7.33 -2.96 -12.68
N GLN A 9 -7.36 -3.11 -11.36
CA GLN A 9 -7.28 -2.03 -10.38
C GLN A 9 -6.24 -2.38 -9.31
N ALA A 10 -5.60 -1.36 -8.77
CA ALA A 10 -4.82 -1.44 -7.55
C ALA A 10 -5.17 -0.28 -6.63
N ILE A 11 -5.28 -0.55 -5.34
CA ILE A 11 -5.46 0.49 -4.31
C ILE A 11 -4.13 0.60 -3.57
N LEU A 12 -3.69 1.84 -3.37
CA LEU A 12 -2.50 2.19 -2.62
C LEU A 12 -2.85 3.32 -1.67
N ARG A 13 -1.99 3.57 -0.68
CA ARG A 13 -2.08 4.77 0.15
C ARG A 13 -0.68 5.36 0.30
N GLU A 14 -0.59 6.68 0.19
CA GLU A 14 0.69 7.37 0.42
C GLU A 14 1.21 7.11 1.85
N PRO A 15 2.51 6.82 2.02
CA PRO A 15 3.14 6.78 3.34
C PRO A 15 3.00 8.11 4.08
N ALA A 16 2.72 8.06 5.37
CA ALA A 16 2.66 9.23 6.23
C ALA A 16 4.04 9.56 6.82
N ALA A 17 4.25 10.82 7.23
CA ALA A 17 5.55 11.27 7.74
C ALA A 17 5.96 10.61 9.07
N ASP A 18 4.99 10.05 9.80
CA ASP A 18 5.16 9.27 11.02
C ASP A 18 5.48 7.78 10.75
N PHE A 19 5.74 7.36 9.50
CA PHE A 19 6.03 5.97 9.12
C PHE A 19 7.08 5.26 10.00
N ALA A 20 8.05 6.01 10.55
CA ALA A 20 9.10 5.45 11.40
C ALA A 20 8.57 4.90 12.73
N ASP A 21 7.37 5.30 13.13
CA ASP A 21 6.64 4.79 14.30
C ASP A 21 5.82 3.52 13.98
N GLY A 22 5.93 2.99 12.75
CA GLY A 22 5.28 1.76 12.32
C GLY A 22 5.76 0.52 13.08
N LEU A 23 4.90 -0.49 13.14
CA LEU A 23 5.17 -1.73 13.85
C LEU A 23 6.31 -2.51 13.18
N THR A 24 7.32 -2.87 13.97
CA THR A 24 8.45 -3.68 13.51
C THR A 24 8.94 -4.62 14.60
N THR A 25 9.38 -5.81 14.20
CA THR A 25 10.10 -6.77 15.07
C THR A 25 11.61 -6.71 14.86
N VAL A 26 12.07 -5.86 13.93
CA VAL A 26 13.49 -5.69 13.57
C VAL A 26 14.07 -4.53 14.38
N THR A 27 15.23 -4.76 14.98
CA THR A 27 16.04 -3.66 15.55
C THR A 27 16.88 -3.04 14.44
N TRP A 28 16.62 -1.76 14.14
CA TRP A 28 17.34 -1.05 13.10
C TRP A 28 18.73 -0.62 13.56
N SER A 29 19.73 -0.73 12.68
CA SER A 29 21.05 -0.13 12.88
C SER A 29 21.08 1.37 12.54
N SER A 30 20.09 1.86 11.81
CA SER A 30 19.88 3.28 11.47
C SER A 30 18.39 3.58 11.29
N PRO A 31 17.93 4.83 11.49
CA PRO A 31 16.54 5.20 11.22
C PRO A 31 16.14 4.89 9.77
N PRO A 32 14.88 4.51 9.52
CA PRO A 32 14.39 4.28 8.17
C PRO A 32 14.32 5.62 7.39
N ASP A 33 14.50 5.56 6.07
CA ASP A 33 14.59 6.74 5.20
C ASP A 33 13.23 7.04 4.54
N PHE A 34 12.65 8.20 4.89
CA PHE A 34 11.33 8.60 4.38
C PHE A 34 11.35 8.96 2.89
N ASP A 35 12.40 9.65 2.44
CA ASP A 35 12.50 10.07 1.04
C ASP A 35 12.76 8.85 0.15
N GLY A 36 13.55 7.91 0.66
CA GLY A 36 13.73 6.58 0.09
C GLY A 36 12.41 5.82 -0.03
N LEU A 37 11.64 5.74 1.07
CA LEU A 37 10.31 5.09 1.08
C LEU A 37 9.36 5.71 0.06
N GLN A 38 9.24 7.05 0.02
CA GLN A 38 8.38 7.74 -0.94
C GLN A 38 8.81 7.47 -2.39
N THR A 39 10.12 7.44 -2.65
CA THR A 39 10.65 7.14 -3.97
C THR A 39 10.32 5.71 -4.40
N GLN A 40 10.46 4.74 -3.47
CA GLN A 40 10.09 3.36 -3.69
C GLN A 40 8.57 3.20 -3.91
N HIS A 41 7.74 3.86 -3.11
CA HIS A 41 6.28 3.83 -3.24
C HIS A 41 5.82 4.35 -4.61
N ARG A 42 6.35 5.49 -5.06
CA ARG A 42 6.06 6.04 -6.40
C ARG A 42 6.53 5.12 -7.52
N ALA A 43 7.71 4.51 -7.37
CA ALA A 43 8.22 3.55 -8.35
C ALA A 43 7.32 2.31 -8.44
N TYR A 44 6.85 1.80 -7.29
CA TYR A 44 5.90 0.70 -7.22
C TYR A 44 4.58 1.05 -7.92
N ALA A 45 3.96 2.19 -7.60
CA ALA A 45 2.74 2.66 -8.26
C ALA A 45 2.90 2.75 -9.79
N ARG A 46 4.03 3.30 -10.24
CA ARG A 46 4.34 3.39 -11.68
C ARG A 46 4.47 2.02 -12.34
N VAL A 47 5.07 1.03 -11.67
CA VAL A 47 5.15 -0.33 -12.21
C VAL A 47 3.75 -0.93 -12.38
N LEU A 48 2.85 -0.76 -11.40
CA LEU A 48 1.47 -1.22 -11.49
C LEU A 48 0.73 -0.63 -12.70
N GLU A 49 0.92 0.67 -12.95
CA GLU A 49 0.38 1.34 -14.14
C GLU A 49 0.97 0.78 -15.44
N THR A 50 2.29 0.52 -15.47
CA THR A 50 2.95 0.00 -16.68
C THR A 50 2.51 -1.41 -17.06
N VAL A 51 2.06 -2.21 -16.08
CA VAL A 51 1.50 -3.55 -16.33
C VAL A 51 -0.02 -3.50 -16.60
N GLY A 52 -0.60 -2.30 -16.72
CA GLY A 52 -1.98 -2.09 -17.17
C GLY A 52 -3.02 -1.94 -16.06
N LEU A 53 -2.60 -1.84 -14.79
CA LEU A 53 -3.53 -1.59 -13.68
C LEU A 53 -3.85 -0.10 -13.57
N ARG A 54 -5.10 0.21 -13.24
CA ARG A 54 -5.48 1.56 -12.80
C ARG A 54 -5.23 1.69 -11.30
N THR A 55 -4.42 2.66 -10.91
CA THR A 55 -4.09 2.94 -9.52
C THR A 55 -5.11 3.90 -8.90
N THR A 56 -5.57 3.59 -7.69
CA THR A 56 -6.28 4.51 -6.81
C THR A 56 -5.39 4.75 -5.61
N ILE A 57 -4.77 5.93 -5.56
CA ILE A 57 -3.84 6.30 -4.49
C ILE A 57 -4.57 7.17 -3.47
N LEU A 58 -4.77 6.63 -2.27
CA LEU A 58 -5.37 7.34 -1.15
C LEU A 58 -4.35 8.28 -0.49
N PRO A 59 -4.78 9.43 0.05
CA PRO A 59 -3.88 10.32 0.77
C PRO A 59 -3.31 9.64 2.01
N ALA A 60 -2.14 10.10 2.45
CA ALA A 60 -1.53 9.65 3.69
C ALA A 60 -2.48 9.84 4.89
N LEU A 61 -2.38 8.95 5.88
CA LEU A 61 -3.20 8.99 7.09
C LEU A 61 -2.31 9.15 8.32
N ALA A 62 -2.13 10.39 8.78
CA ALA A 62 -1.37 10.68 9.99
C ALA A 62 -2.00 9.99 11.22
N GLY A 63 -1.16 9.59 12.16
CA GLY A 63 -1.53 8.80 13.35
C GLY A 63 -1.72 7.30 13.07
N HIS A 64 -1.50 6.86 11.83
CA HIS A 64 -1.58 5.46 11.41
C HIS A 64 -0.35 5.15 10.54
N PRO A 65 0.83 4.98 11.16
CA PRO A 65 2.11 4.92 10.45
C PRO A 65 2.18 3.77 9.44
N ASP A 66 1.50 2.66 9.72
CA ASP A 66 1.43 1.47 8.86
C ASP A 66 0.28 1.50 7.83
N ALA A 67 -0.50 2.59 7.75
CA ALA A 67 -1.71 2.63 6.91
C ALA A 67 -1.47 2.47 5.41
N TYR A 68 -0.22 2.63 4.95
CA TYR A 68 0.16 2.37 3.55
C TYR A 68 0.20 0.87 3.21
N PHE A 69 0.20 -0.02 4.21
CA PHE A 69 -0.06 -1.46 4.06
C PHE A 69 -1.57 -1.72 3.97
N VAL A 70 -2.17 -1.31 2.85
CA VAL A 70 -3.62 -1.44 2.63
C VAL A 70 -4.12 -2.88 2.53
N GLU A 71 -3.21 -3.86 2.37
CA GLU A 71 -3.52 -5.29 2.27
C GLU A 71 -4.16 -5.85 3.55
N ASP A 72 -3.76 -5.33 4.72
CA ASP A 72 -4.26 -5.81 6.00
C ASP A 72 -5.72 -5.39 6.23
N ALA A 73 -6.17 -4.30 5.60
CA ALA A 73 -7.45 -3.67 5.88
C ALA A 73 -8.63 -4.29 5.11
N ALA A 74 -8.37 -4.94 3.97
CA ALA A 74 -9.43 -5.49 3.14
C ALA A 74 -8.97 -6.68 2.29
N LEU A 75 -9.84 -7.69 2.19
CA LEU A 75 -9.74 -8.74 1.18
C LEU A 75 -10.75 -8.47 0.06
N ILE A 76 -10.27 -8.34 -1.17
CA ILE A 76 -11.10 -8.11 -2.36
C ILE A 76 -11.19 -9.40 -3.16
N LEU A 77 -12.42 -9.90 -3.30
CA LEU A 77 -12.81 -11.03 -4.15
C LEU A 77 -13.66 -10.51 -5.32
N PRO A 78 -13.85 -11.29 -6.40
CA PRO A 78 -14.54 -10.80 -7.58
C PRO A 78 -15.95 -10.24 -7.31
N GLU A 79 -16.70 -10.83 -6.36
CA GLU A 79 -18.06 -10.41 -6.00
C GLU A 79 -18.22 -9.92 -4.55
N LEU A 80 -17.13 -9.84 -3.78
CA LEU A 80 -17.20 -9.56 -2.34
C LEU A 80 -15.98 -8.77 -1.86
N VAL A 81 -16.21 -7.83 -0.94
CA VAL A 81 -15.13 -7.21 -0.17
C VAL A 81 -15.37 -7.50 1.30
N VAL A 82 -14.32 -7.99 1.98
CA VAL A 82 -14.31 -8.17 3.43
C VAL A 82 -13.43 -7.09 4.02
N ILE A 83 -14.03 -6.18 4.81
CA ILE A 83 -13.27 -5.25 5.65
C ILE A 83 -12.81 -6.00 6.88
N THR A 84 -11.51 -6.01 7.11
CA THR A 84 -10.93 -6.75 8.23
C THR A 84 -11.03 -5.94 9.52
N ARG A 85 -10.65 -6.58 10.62
CA ARG A 85 -10.31 -5.92 11.87
C ARG A 85 -8.86 -6.30 12.19
N PRO A 86 -7.87 -5.45 11.87
CA PRO A 86 -6.47 -5.71 12.19
C PRO A 86 -6.29 -6.04 13.69
N GLY A 87 -5.34 -6.93 13.97
CA GLY A 87 -5.16 -7.63 15.25
C GLY A 87 -4.85 -6.76 16.45
#